data_AF-A0A679F5D2-F1
#
_entry.id   AF-A0A679F5D2-F1
#
_cell.length_a   1.000
_cell.length_b   1.000
_cell.length_c   1.000
_cell.angle_alpha   90.00
_cell.angle_beta   90.00
_cell.angle_gamma   90.00
#
_symmetry.space_group_name_H-M   'P 1'
#
loop_
_entity.id
_entity.type
_entity.pdbx_description
1 polymer ?
#
loop_
_entity_poly.entity_id
_entity_poly.type
_entity_poly.pdbx_seq_one_letter_code
_entity_poly.pdbx_strand_id
1 'polypeptide(L)'
;MSAHEYEKGGIKVEHPWLRAPRDGESDANLFMVVYNRSDAADRLIGVKSPEIGGFDLHVAPQFAVATDAIFLPTGSKVTLAPGASFVHLSGIKKINPVGWGFELTLVFEKAGELLIDAAIDAPDAAHAHDAEAMERWEKAHRTPQAGDAPVEDHRSGHEEQKGQGEAQPGLGEPQPAQ
;
A
#
# COMPACT_ATOMS: atom_id res chain seq x y z
N MET A 1 -11.76 14.99 1.65
CA MET A 1 -11.06 14.04 0.75
C MET A 1 -11.94 13.90 -0.47
N SER A 2 -11.45 14.33 -1.63
CA SER A 2 -12.25 14.44 -2.84
C SER A 2 -12.60 13.06 -3.35
N ALA A 3 -13.88 12.71 -3.25
CA ALA A 3 -14.47 11.63 -4.03
C ALA A 3 -14.33 11.99 -5.50
N HIS A 4 -13.30 11.47 -6.18
CA HIS A 4 -13.17 11.68 -7.61
C HIS A 4 -14.15 10.75 -8.32
N GLU A 5 -15.06 11.37 -9.06
CA GLU A 5 -16.02 10.69 -9.92
C GLU A 5 -15.85 11.12 -11.37
N TYR A 6 -15.98 10.16 -12.28
CA TYR A 6 -15.78 10.34 -13.71
C TYR A 6 -16.98 9.74 -14.44
N GLU A 7 -17.48 10.39 -15.48
CA GLU A 7 -18.67 9.90 -16.21
C GLU A 7 -18.49 10.05 -17.72
N LYS A 8 -18.91 9.01 -18.46
CA LYS A 8 -19.03 9.05 -19.92
C LYS A 8 -20.04 8.03 -20.41
N GLY A 9 -20.93 8.43 -21.31
CA GLY A 9 -21.85 7.50 -21.98
C GLY A 9 -22.77 6.71 -21.04
N GLY A 10 -23.11 7.27 -19.86
CA GLY A 10 -23.90 6.58 -18.83
C GLY A 10 -23.08 5.64 -17.94
N ILE A 11 -21.77 5.51 -18.15
CA ILE A 11 -20.85 4.85 -17.23
C ILE A 11 -20.32 5.88 -16.23
N LYS A 12 -20.55 5.65 -14.94
CA LYS A 12 -19.97 6.41 -13.83
C LYS A 12 -18.91 5.58 -13.12
N VAL A 13 -17.73 6.13 -12.92
CA VAL A 13 -16.63 5.54 -12.14
C VAL A 13 -16.44 6.37 -10.88
N GLU A 14 -16.50 5.74 -9.71
CA GLU A 14 -16.30 6.36 -8.41
C GLU A 14 -15.06 5.81 -7.73
N HIS A 15 -14.29 6.72 -7.11
CA HIS A 15 -13.12 6.41 -6.29
C HIS A 15 -12.16 5.41 -6.94
N PRO A 16 -11.62 5.69 -8.14
CA PRO A 16 -10.55 4.86 -8.66
C PRO A 16 -9.30 5.02 -7.78
N TRP A 17 -8.71 3.90 -7.42
CA TRP A 17 -7.51 3.85 -6.58
C TRP A 17 -6.70 2.59 -6.87
N LEU A 18 -5.41 2.63 -6.57
CA LEU A 18 -4.51 1.49 -6.70
C LEU A 18 -3.62 1.36 -5.47
N ARG A 19 -3.15 0.13 -5.22
CA ARG A 19 -2.06 -0.10 -4.27
C ARG A 19 -0.74 0.18 -4.97
N ALA A 20 0.10 1.01 -4.36
CA ALA A 20 1.46 1.19 -4.82
C ALA A 20 2.20 -0.16 -4.90
N PRO A 21 3.06 -0.38 -5.92
CA PRO A 21 3.97 -1.52 -5.94
C PRO A 21 4.86 -1.52 -4.70
N ARG A 22 5.27 -2.71 -4.23
CA ARG A 22 6.30 -2.79 -3.20
C ARG A 22 7.67 -2.44 -3.77
N ASP A 23 8.64 -2.20 -2.90
CA ASP A 23 10.02 -1.93 -3.30
C ASP A 23 10.56 -3.03 -4.22
N GLY A 24 10.93 -2.64 -5.44
CA GLY A 24 11.45 -3.54 -6.48
C GLY A 24 10.38 -4.24 -7.34
N GLU A 25 9.09 -4.04 -7.06
CA GLU A 25 7.98 -4.51 -7.91
C GLU A 25 7.54 -3.42 -8.91
N SER A 26 6.97 -3.85 -10.04
CA SER A 26 6.44 -2.95 -11.08
C SER A 26 4.95 -3.16 -11.35
N ASP A 27 4.28 -3.94 -10.51
CA ASP A 27 2.91 -4.37 -10.74
C ASP A 27 1.99 -3.76 -9.67
N ALA A 28 0.79 -3.36 -10.07
CA ALA A 28 -0.20 -2.77 -9.17
C ALA A 28 -1.60 -3.26 -9.49
N ASN A 29 -2.47 -3.26 -8.49
CA ASN A 29 -3.88 -3.57 -8.65
C ASN A 29 -4.70 -2.28 -8.59
N LEU A 30 -5.50 -2.05 -9.63
CA LEU A 30 -6.44 -0.95 -9.75
C LEU A 30 -7.85 -1.41 -9.37
N PHE A 31 -8.49 -0.60 -8.55
CA PHE A 31 -9.79 -0.80 -7.93
C PHE A 31 -10.65 0.44 -8.14
N MET A 32 -11.96 0.26 -8.19
CA MET A 32 -12.93 1.34 -8.40
C MET A 32 -14.35 0.81 -8.21
N VAL A 33 -15.34 1.69 -8.13
CA VAL A 33 -16.74 1.33 -8.29
C VAL A 33 -17.24 1.82 -9.64
N VAL A 34 -17.83 0.95 -10.43
CA VAL A 34 -18.41 1.29 -11.74
C VAL A 34 -19.92 1.13 -11.68
N TYR A 35 -20.65 2.17 -12.09
CA TYR A 35 -22.09 2.14 -12.29
C TYR A 35 -22.38 2.22 -13.78
N ASN A 36 -23.16 1.28 -14.29
CA ASN A 36 -23.72 1.39 -15.62
C ASN A 36 -25.15 1.91 -15.52
N ARG A 37 -25.32 3.21 -15.79
CA ARG A 37 -26.61 3.91 -15.83
C ARG A 37 -27.16 4.08 -17.24
N SER A 38 -26.51 3.49 -18.24
CA SER A 38 -26.99 3.49 -19.62
C SER A 38 -28.08 2.44 -19.83
N ASP A 39 -28.84 2.58 -20.92
CA ASP A 39 -29.92 1.65 -21.29
C ASP A 39 -29.42 0.33 -21.90
N ALA A 40 -28.10 0.09 -21.92
CA ALA A 40 -27.50 -1.13 -22.46
C ALA A 40 -26.40 -1.68 -21.55
N ALA A 41 -26.15 -2.99 -21.60
CA ALA A 41 -24.96 -3.56 -20.97
C ALA A 41 -23.69 -3.05 -21.68
N ASP A 42 -22.62 -2.85 -20.91
CA ASP A 42 -21.28 -2.46 -21.38
C ASP A 42 -20.22 -3.39 -20.78
N ARG A 43 -18.97 -3.20 -21.15
CA ARG A 43 -17.82 -3.99 -20.71
C ARG A 43 -16.61 -3.08 -20.55
N LEU A 44 -15.90 -3.20 -19.43
CA LEU A 44 -14.53 -2.68 -19.34
C LEU A 44 -13.62 -3.68 -20.03
N ILE A 45 -13.02 -3.28 -21.15
CA ILE A 45 -12.21 -4.14 -22.03
C ILE A 45 -10.72 -3.80 -21.95
N GLY A 46 -10.34 -2.75 -21.22
CA GLY A 46 -8.94 -2.50 -20.96
C GLY A 46 -8.62 -1.19 -20.26
N VAL A 47 -7.33 -0.99 -20.05
CA VAL A 47 -6.74 0.21 -19.46
C VAL A 47 -5.52 0.62 -20.28
N LYS A 48 -5.32 1.93 -20.47
CA LYS A 48 -4.18 2.50 -21.17
C LYS A 48 -3.49 3.55 -20.32
N SER A 49 -2.17 3.57 -20.37
CA SER A 49 -1.33 4.67 -19.89
C SER A 49 0.06 4.58 -20.53
N PRO A 50 0.74 5.70 -20.81
CA PRO A 50 2.13 5.67 -21.27
C PRO A 50 3.09 5.03 -20.25
N GLU A 51 2.69 5.05 -18.97
CA GLU A 51 3.51 4.61 -17.83
C GLU A 51 3.36 3.13 -17.49
N ILE A 52 2.47 2.38 -18.15
CA ILE A 52 2.29 0.93 -17.94
C ILE A 52 2.83 0.12 -19.13
N GLY A 53 3.26 -1.11 -18.88
CA GLY A 53 3.65 -2.08 -19.89
C GLY A 53 2.47 -2.89 -20.42
N GLY A 54 1.49 -3.18 -19.57
CA GLY A 54 0.29 -3.94 -19.91
C GLY A 54 -0.77 -3.93 -18.81
N PHE A 55 -1.84 -4.68 -19.05
CA PHE A 55 -2.91 -4.91 -18.08
C PHE A 55 -3.49 -6.31 -18.24
N ASP A 56 -4.05 -6.84 -17.16
CA ASP A 56 -4.89 -8.05 -17.16
C ASP A 56 -6.18 -7.77 -16.38
N LEU A 57 -7.32 -8.28 -16.86
CA LEU A 57 -8.60 -8.15 -16.18
C LEU A 57 -8.92 -9.44 -15.41
N HIS A 58 -8.99 -9.34 -14.08
CA HIS A 58 -9.27 -10.46 -13.19
C HIS A 58 -10.71 -10.40 -12.71
N VAL A 59 -11.48 -11.47 -12.95
CA VAL A 59 -12.91 -11.55 -12.59
C VAL A 59 -13.15 -12.66 -11.55
N ALA A 60 -13.79 -12.29 -10.44
CA ALA A 60 -14.25 -13.22 -9.40
C ALA A 60 -15.43 -14.11 -9.90
N PRO A 61 -15.72 -15.29 -9.32
CA PRO A 61 -15.16 -15.87 -8.09
C PRO A 61 -13.94 -16.78 -8.28
N GLN A 62 -13.60 -17.20 -9.49
CA GLN A 62 -12.42 -18.04 -9.72
C GLN A 62 -11.13 -17.27 -10.01
N PHE A 63 -11.16 -15.92 -10.04
CA PHE A 63 -10.05 -15.08 -10.53
C PHE A 63 -9.43 -15.70 -11.78
N ALA A 64 -10.27 -16.06 -12.75
CA ALA A 64 -9.77 -16.53 -14.02
C ALA A 64 -8.80 -15.47 -14.54
N VAL A 65 -7.51 -15.83 -14.60
CA VAL A 65 -6.45 -14.92 -15.04
C VAL A 65 -6.77 -14.52 -16.47
N ALA A 66 -6.74 -13.22 -16.75
CA ALA A 66 -6.94 -12.65 -18.08
C ALA A 66 -8.27 -13.04 -18.75
N THR A 67 -9.36 -12.45 -18.26
CA THR A 67 -10.60 -12.39 -19.05
C THR A 67 -10.53 -11.25 -20.06
N ASP A 68 -11.22 -11.38 -21.20
CA ASP A 68 -11.25 -10.32 -22.21
C ASP A 68 -11.94 -9.03 -21.71
N ALA A 69 -12.76 -9.13 -20.66
CA ALA A 69 -13.53 -7.99 -20.16
C ALA A 69 -14.18 -8.21 -18.79
N ILE A 70 -14.40 -7.11 -18.07
CA ILE A 70 -15.32 -7.06 -16.92
C ILE A 70 -16.69 -6.64 -17.41
N PHE A 71 -17.69 -7.51 -17.23
CA PHE A 71 -19.07 -7.26 -17.66
C PHE A 71 -19.80 -6.27 -16.75
N LEU A 72 -20.48 -5.30 -17.35
CA LEU A 72 -21.24 -4.24 -16.69
C LEU A 72 -22.70 -4.28 -17.16
N PRO A 73 -23.59 -5.06 -16.51
CA PRO A 73 -25.00 -5.09 -16.85
C PRO A 73 -25.65 -3.70 -16.79
N THR A 74 -26.69 -3.44 -17.58
CA THR A 74 -27.47 -2.18 -17.45
C THR A 74 -28.06 -2.04 -16.04
N GLY A 75 -28.08 -0.82 -15.50
CA GLY A 75 -28.58 -0.52 -14.17
C GLY A 75 -27.76 -1.11 -13.00
N SER A 76 -26.56 -1.66 -13.28
CA SER A 76 -25.74 -2.33 -12.27
C SER A 76 -24.73 -1.43 -11.58
N LYS A 77 -24.29 -1.90 -10.41
CA LYS A 77 -23.10 -1.44 -9.71
C LYS A 77 -22.11 -2.61 -9.63
N VAL A 78 -20.94 -2.44 -10.21
CA VAL A 78 -19.85 -3.42 -10.17
C VAL A 78 -18.70 -2.83 -9.34
N THR A 79 -18.34 -3.52 -8.27
CA THR A 79 -17.26 -3.10 -7.37
C THR A 79 -16.00 -3.89 -7.71
N LEU A 80 -14.93 -3.18 -8.04
CA LEU A 80 -13.58 -3.72 -8.15
C LEU A 80 -12.84 -3.40 -6.86
N ALA A 81 -12.42 -4.43 -6.13
CA ALA A 81 -11.83 -4.28 -4.79
C ALA A 81 -10.92 -5.47 -4.46
N PRO A 82 -10.05 -5.36 -3.44
CA PRO A 82 -9.28 -6.50 -2.94
C PRO A 82 -10.19 -7.69 -2.60
N GLY A 83 -9.89 -8.87 -3.15
CA GLY A 83 -10.71 -10.08 -2.97
C GLY A 83 -11.95 -10.17 -3.87
N ALA A 84 -12.21 -9.18 -4.71
CA ALA A 84 -13.21 -9.19 -5.79
C ALA A 84 -12.51 -8.95 -7.14
N SER A 85 -13.25 -8.78 -8.23
CA SER A 85 -12.65 -8.45 -9.54
C SER A 85 -11.74 -7.21 -9.45
N PHE A 86 -10.68 -7.15 -10.24
CA PHE A 86 -9.76 -6.01 -10.28
C PHE A 86 -9.02 -5.93 -11.62
N VAL A 87 -8.36 -4.80 -11.87
CA VAL A 87 -7.46 -4.65 -13.01
C VAL A 87 -6.02 -4.76 -12.52
N HIS A 88 -5.29 -5.75 -13.02
CA HIS A 88 -3.85 -5.86 -12.82
C HIS A 88 -3.16 -4.94 -13.82
N LEU A 89 -2.24 -4.10 -13.35
CA LEU A 89 -1.38 -3.25 -14.15
C LEU A 89 0.03 -3.81 -14.06
N SER A 90 0.65 -4.09 -15.20
CA SER A 90 1.99 -4.69 -15.24
C SER A 90 3.01 -3.76 -15.88
N GLY A 91 4.26 -3.87 -15.44
CA GLY A 91 5.38 -3.13 -16.02
C GLY A 91 5.26 -1.61 -15.88
N ILE A 92 4.85 -1.14 -14.70
CA ILE A 92 4.79 0.29 -14.36
C ILE A 92 6.21 0.87 -14.42
N LYS A 93 6.43 1.83 -15.32
CA LYS A 93 7.72 2.47 -15.57
C LYS A 93 7.98 3.62 -14.60
N LYS A 94 6.91 4.37 -14.29
CA LYS A 94 6.94 5.50 -13.38
C LYS A 94 5.62 5.56 -12.65
N ILE A 95 5.68 5.68 -11.33
CA ILE A 95 4.52 5.87 -10.48
C ILE A 95 4.74 7.12 -9.63
N ASN A 96 3.67 7.88 -9.39
CA ASN A 96 3.73 9.00 -8.45
C ASN A 96 3.79 8.45 -7.01
N PRO A 97 4.22 9.25 -6.02
CA PRO A 97 4.28 8.80 -4.64
C PRO A 97 2.88 8.44 -4.08
N VAL A 98 2.85 7.62 -3.04
CA VAL A 98 1.64 7.38 -2.24
C VAL A 98 1.01 8.71 -1.78
N GLY A 99 -0.32 8.80 -1.86
CA GLY A 99 -1.10 10.01 -1.61
C GLY A 99 -1.33 10.91 -2.84
N TRP A 100 -0.70 10.59 -3.99
CA TRP A 100 -0.91 11.29 -5.26
C TRP A 100 -1.83 10.51 -6.21
N GLY A 101 -2.14 11.11 -7.36
CA GLY A 101 -2.90 10.49 -8.44
C GLY A 101 -2.03 9.76 -9.46
N PHE A 102 -2.62 8.79 -10.15
CA PHE A 102 -2.05 8.09 -11.31
C PHE A 102 -3.04 8.15 -12.48
N GLU A 103 -2.66 8.85 -13.54
CA GLU A 103 -3.51 9.04 -14.71
C GLU A 103 -3.60 7.76 -15.55
N LEU A 104 -4.83 7.33 -15.82
CA LEU A 104 -5.16 6.13 -16.58
C LEU A 104 -6.34 6.42 -17.49
N THR A 105 -6.40 5.76 -18.64
CA THR A 105 -7.58 5.75 -19.50
C THR A 105 -8.25 4.39 -19.44
N LEU A 106 -9.47 4.34 -18.94
CA LEU A 106 -10.33 3.15 -18.98
C LEU A 106 -10.96 3.02 -20.37
N VAL A 107 -11.00 1.81 -20.92
CA VAL A 107 -11.57 1.54 -22.23
C VAL A 107 -12.83 0.69 -22.06
N PHE A 108 -13.98 1.29 -22.33
CA PHE A 108 -15.26 0.59 -22.36
C PHE A 108 -15.64 0.24 -23.80
N GLU A 109 -16.28 -0.91 -23.98
CA GLU A 109 -16.69 -1.41 -25.31
C GLU A 109 -17.66 -0.46 -26.01
N LYS A 110 -18.63 0.11 -25.27
CA LYS A 110 -19.65 1.02 -25.83
C LYS A 110 -19.44 2.47 -25.44
N ALA A 111 -19.18 2.76 -24.17
CA ALA A 111 -18.94 4.13 -23.71
C ALA A 111 -17.61 4.71 -24.20
N GLY A 112 -16.69 3.86 -24.70
CA GLY A 112 -15.39 4.26 -25.21
C GLY A 112 -14.40 4.62 -24.11
N GLU A 113 -13.48 5.53 -24.42
CA GLU A 113 -12.36 5.85 -23.52
C GLU A 113 -12.72 6.90 -22.46
N LEU A 114 -12.42 6.63 -21.19
CA LEU A 114 -12.64 7.54 -20.06
C LEU A 114 -11.32 7.77 -19.32
N LEU A 115 -10.82 9.00 -19.36
CA LEU A 115 -9.65 9.42 -18.60
C LEU A 115 -10.02 9.57 -17.11
N ILE A 116 -9.21 8.98 -16.25
CA ILE A 116 -9.34 9.03 -14.79
C ILE A 116 -7.99 9.36 -14.15
N ASP A 117 -8.04 9.94 -12.96
CA ASP A 117 -6.91 10.03 -12.04
C ASP A 117 -7.21 9.15 -10.83
N ALA A 118 -6.43 8.07 -10.69
CA ALA A 118 -6.60 7.06 -9.65
C ALA A 118 -5.71 7.38 -8.44
N ALA A 119 -6.27 7.39 -7.23
CA ALA A 119 -5.48 7.62 -6.02
C ALA A 119 -4.48 6.47 -5.79
N ILE A 120 -3.26 6.80 -5.39
CA ILE A 120 -2.21 5.85 -5.05
C ILE A 120 -2.19 5.68 -3.53
N ASP A 121 -2.63 4.53 -3.03
CA ASP A 121 -2.59 4.20 -1.62
C ASP A 121 -1.42 3.27 -1.28
N ALA A 122 -1.17 3.11 0.01
CA ALA A 122 -0.15 2.22 0.54
C ALA A 122 -0.29 0.77 0.01
N PRO A 123 0.81 0.02 -0.17
CA PRO A 123 0.78 -1.34 -0.74
C PRO A 123 -0.11 -2.33 0.02
N ASP A 124 -0.36 -2.08 1.32
CA ASP A 124 -1.19 -2.91 2.20
C ASP A 124 -2.62 -2.39 2.40
N ALA A 125 -3.00 -1.27 1.79
CA ALA A 125 -4.32 -0.64 1.98
C ALA A 125 -5.49 -1.57 1.64
N ALA A 126 -6.45 -1.73 2.55
CA ALA A 126 -7.60 -2.65 2.36
C ALA A 126 -8.71 -2.04 1.49
N HIS A 127 -8.83 -0.73 1.49
CA HIS A 127 -9.81 0.04 0.72
C HIS A 127 -9.23 1.41 0.34
N ALA A 128 -9.95 2.15 -0.52
CA ALA A 128 -9.57 3.50 -0.89
C ALA A 128 -9.40 4.38 0.35
N HIS A 129 -8.31 5.15 0.40
CA HIS A 129 -7.93 6.05 1.47
C HIS A 129 -7.90 5.37 2.85
N ASP A 130 -7.35 4.16 2.93
CA ASP A 130 -7.12 3.44 4.19
C ASP A 130 -6.18 4.25 5.09
N ALA A 131 -6.76 5.04 6.00
CA ALA A 131 -6.03 5.97 6.86
C ALA A 131 -5.01 5.27 7.75
N GLU A 132 -5.31 4.04 8.19
CA GLU A 132 -4.41 3.27 9.04
C GLU A 132 -3.21 2.77 8.24
N ALA A 133 -3.44 2.28 7.01
CA ALA A 133 -2.36 1.88 6.10
C ALA A 133 -1.49 3.08 5.70
N MET A 134 -2.10 4.22 5.42
CA MET A 134 -1.40 5.45 5.09
C MET A 134 -0.54 5.93 6.27
N GLU A 135 -1.08 5.94 7.50
CA GLU A 135 -0.30 6.33 8.68
C GLU A 135 0.90 5.39 8.90
N ARG A 136 0.70 4.07 8.75
CA ARG A 136 1.79 3.09 8.82
C ARG A 136 2.85 3.36 7.75
N TRP A 137 2.42 3.62 6.51
CA TRP A 137 3.30 3.94 5.41
C TRP A 137 4.11 5.21 5.68
N GLU A 138 3.47 6.28 6.11
CA GLU A 138 4.10 7.55 6.45
C GLU A 138 5.14 7.39 7.57
N LYS A 139 4.82 6.66 8.64
CA LYS A 139 5.76 6.39 9.74
C LYS A 139 6.99 5.61 9.27
N ALA A 140 6.81 4.61 8.41
CA ALA A 140 7.90 3.79 7.89
C ALA A 140 8.79 4.53 6.88
N HIS A 141 8.22 5.47 6.11
CA HIS A 141 8.93 6.18 5.03
C HIS A 141 9.27 7.63 5.37
N ARG A 142 9.01 8.06 6.61
CA ARG A 142 9.50 9.34 7.13
C ARG A 142 11.02 9.30 7.22
N THR A 143 11.69 10.23 6.53
CA THR A 143 13.11 10.48 6.79
C THR A 143 13.24 11.10 8.19
N PRO A 144 14.06 10.55 9.11
CA PRO A 144 14.25 11.17 10.41
C PRO A 144 14.80 12.58 10.23
N GLN A 145 14.08 13.58 10.73
CA GLN A 145 14.61 14.94 10.84
C GLN A 145 15.59 14.97 12.03
N ALA A 146 16.72 15.67 11.88
CA ALA A 146 17.70 15.85 12.94
C ALA A 146 17.03 16.52 14.16
N GLY A 147 16.58 15.71 15.11
CA GLY A 147 15.75 16.12 16.25
C GLY A 147 14.90 14.97 16.82
N ASP A 148 14.59 13.95 16.02
CA ASP A 148 13.81 12.77 16.42
C ASP A 148 14.68 11.57 16.82
N ALA A 149 15.95 11.82 17.19
CA ALA A 149 16.75 10.76 17.80
C ALA A 149 16.04 10.33 19.10
N PRO A 150 15.79 9.02 19.31
CA PRO A 150 15.39 8.57 20.63
C PRO A 150 16.48 9.05 21.59
N VAL A 151 16.08 9.78 22.62
CA VAL A 151 16.95 10.00 23.79
C VAL A 151 17.17 8.61 24.39
N GLU A 152 18.22 7.95 23.91
CA GLU A 152 18.79 6.78 24.56
C GLU A 152 19.25 7.26 25.93
N ASP A 153 18.52 6.86 26.99
CA ASP A 153 18.90 7.06 28.38
C ASP A 153 20.22 6.31 28.64
N HIS A 154 21.33 6.95 28.27
CA HIS A 154 22.67 6.55 28.70
C HIS A 154 22.85 6.99 30.16
N ARG A 155 22.29 6.22 31.09
CA ARG A 155 22.86 6.14 32.45
C ARG A 155 23.81 4.96 32.51
N SER A 156 25.04 5.19 32.07
CA SER A 156 26.18 4.37 32.50
C SER A 156 27.28 5.28 33.08
N GLY A 157 27.78 4.88 34.24
CA GLY A 157 28.77 5.54 35.09
C GLY A 157 28.31 5.40 36.56
N HIS A 158 28.87 4.53 37.39
CA HIS A 158 30.29 4.22 37.58
C HIS A 158 30.45 2.80 38.16
N GLU A 159 31.39 2.04 37.59
CA GLU A 159 32.03 0.89 38.25
C GLU A 159 32.88 1.36 39.44
N GLU A 160 32.84 0.62 40.55
CA GLU A 160 34.03 0.51 41.41
C GLU A 160 34.17 -0.91 41.99
N GLN A 161 35.04 -1.68 41.32
CA GLN A 161 35.98 -2.70 41.80
C GLN A 161 35.49 -3.90 42.63
N LYS A 162 35.49 -5.07 41.96
CA LYS A 162 35.72 -6.39 42.58
C LYS A 162 37.23 -6.69 42.63
N GLY A 163 37.75 -7.02 43.81
CA GLY A 163 39.01 -7.74 44.00
C GLY A 163 38.76 -9.03 44.79
N GLN A 164 39.23 -10.15 44.26
CA GLN A 164 39.03 -11.53 44.74
C GLN A 164 40.11 -11.94 45.75
N GLY A 165 39.83 -12.92 46.62
CA GLY A 165 40.87 -13.60 47.41
C GLY A 165 40.33 -14.60 48.45
N GLU A 166 40.68 -15.87 48.26
CA GLU A 166 40.34 -17.05 49.07
C GLU A 166 41.06 -17.18 50.42
N ALA A 167 40.52 -18.09 51.25
CA ALA A 167 41.18 -18.98 52.22
C ALA A 167 41.47 -18.52 53.68
N GLN A 168 40.97 -19.32 54.64
CA GLN A 168 41.53 -19.51 55.99
C GLN A 168 42.86 -20.28 55.87
N PRO A 169 43.86 -20.10 56.77
CA PRO A 169 43.87 -20.82 58.07
C PRO A 169 44.63 -20.11 59.22
N GLY A 170 44.55 -20.67 60.44
CA GLY A 170 45.74 -20.84 61.27
C GLY A 170 45.90 -19.96 62.52
N LEU A 171 45.85 -20.62 63.67
CA LEU A 171 46.31 -20.22 65.01
C LEU A 171 47.76 -19.68 65.03
N GLY A 172 48.03 -18.73 65.94
CA GLY A 172 49.39 -18.37 66.35
C GLY A 172 49.45 -17.16 67.29
N GLU A 173 49.36 -17.40 68.61
CA GLU A 173 50.07 -16.63 69.65
C GLU A 173 51.60 -16.58 69.34
N PRO A 174 52.43 -15.67 69.90
CA PRO A 174 52.37 -15.14 71.28
C PRO A 174 52.77 -13.65 71.50
N GLN A 175 52.63 -13.22 72.77
CA GLN A 175 53.32 -12.13 73.52
C GLN A 175 54.82 -11.93 73.17
N PRO A 176 55.57 -10.88 73.66
CA PRO A 176 55.40 -10.08 74.89
C PRO A 176 55.81 -8.57 74.85
N ALA A 177 55.75 -7.94 76.05
CA ALA A 177 56.55 -6.82 76.58
C ALA A 177 56.20 -5.38 76.09
N GLN A 178 56.01 -4.37 76.94
CA GLN A 178 56.27 -4.14 78.38
C GLN A 178 55.09 -3.41 79.03
#